data_AF-A0A4S2Q408-F1
#
_entry.id   AF-A0A4S2Q408-F1
#
_cell.length_a   1.000
_cell.length_b   1.000
_cell.length_c   1.000
_cell.angle_alpha   90.00
_cell.angle_beta   90.00
_cell.angle_gamma   90.00
#
_symmetry.space_group_name_H-M   'P 1'
#
loop_
_entity.id
_entity.type
_entity.pdbx_description
1 polymer ?
#
loop_
_entity_poly.entity_id
_entity_poly.type
_entity_poly.pdbx_seq_one_letter_code
_entity_poly.pdbx_strand_id
1 'polypeptide(L)'
;METITISKSEYDNLIRQSKRMKFIEHYCPTLAQDIDTGEYSVTVHENGIIDTLRYRKGIECIDEAIEDIQKMQKAFWIGEDSEIFAGRTIEEILIELFSEKEREEILKEGCYEPVDLSLEMTVTDDETGIKKVATISELIKETVVFPQPITTAYN
;
A
#
# COMPACT_ATOMS: atom_id res chain seq x y z
N MET A 1 -26.12 -5.52 20.32
CA MET A 1 -25.08 -4.78 19.59
C MET A 1 -24.63 -3.68 20.53
N GLU A 2 -23.43 -3.78 21.08
CA GLU A 2 -22.85 -2.72 21.90
C GLU A 2 -22.18 -1.71 20.96
N THR A 3 -22.50 -0.43 21.14
CA THR A 3 -21.90 0.68 20.39
C THR A 3 -20.96 1.43 21.33
N ILE A 4 -19.69 1.53 20.97
CA ILE A 4 -18.68 2.29 21.72
C ILE A 4 -18.47 3.63 20.99
N THR A 5 -18.53 4.73 21.73
CA THR A 5 -18.25 6.08 21.21
C THR A 5 -16.85 6.49 21.64
N ILE A 6 -16.00 6.86 20.68
CA ILE A 6 -14.64 7.39 20.92
C ILE A 6 -14.49 8.76 20.25
N SER A 7 -13.49 9.52 20.68
CA SER A 7 -13.14 10.77 20.01
C SER A 7 -12.54 10.50 18.63
N LYS A 8 -12.65 11.47 17.71
CA LYS A 8 -12.03 11.38 16.38
C LYS A 8 -10.51 11.17 16.48
N SER A 9 -9.85 11.85 17.42
CA SER A 9 -8.40 11.68 17.63
C SER A 9 -8.01 10.28 18.09
N GLU A 10 -8.85 9.63 18.90
CA GLU A 10 -8.62 8.24 19.31
C GLU A 10 -8.84 7.29 18.14
N TYR A 11 -9.90 7.50 17.35
CA TYR A 11 -10.15 6.75 16.12
C TYR A 11 -8.98 6.86 15.14
N ASP A 12 -8.53 8.07 14.82
CA ASP A 12 -7.42 8.31 13.89
C ASP A 12 -6.13 7.63 14.39
N ASN A 13 -5.88 7.63 15.70
CA ASN A 13 -4.74 6.93 16.28
C ASN A 13 -4.87 5.41 16.16
N LEU A 14 -6.06 4.84 16.37
CA LEU A 14 -6.30 3.41 16.18
C LEU A 14 -6.10 2.97 14.72
N ILE A 15 -6.61 3.75 13.76
CA ILE A 15 -6.40 3.50 12.33
C ILE A 15 -4.90 3.51 11.99
N ARG A 16 -4.15 4.50 12.50
CA ARG A 16 -2.70 4.56 12.30
C ARG A 16 -1.98 3.34 12.89
N GLN A 17 -2.35 2.89 14.08
CA GLN A 17 -1.74 1.68 14.67
C GLN A 17 -2.10 0.41 13.90
N SER A 18 -3.33 0.28 13.41
CA SER A 18 -3.75 -0.84 12.56
C SER A 18 -2.91 -0.90 11.27
N LYS A 19 -2.73 0.24 10.60
CA LYS A 19 -1.86 0.37 9.43
C LYS A 19 -0.42 -0.06 9.70
N ARG A 20 0.17 0.39 10.81
CA ARG A 20 1.52 -0.03 11.22
C ARG A 20 1.59 -1.55 11.44
N MET A 21 0.58 -2.12 12.09
CA MET A 21 0.57 -3.57 12.34
C MET A 21 0.52 -4.36 11.03
N LYS A 22 -0.37 -3.97 10.10
CA LYS A 22 -0.46 -4.59 8.76
C LYS A 22 0.87 -4.50 8.01
N PHE A 23 1.55 -3.35 8.08
CA PHE A 23 2.88 -3.17 7.48
C PHE A 23 3.92 -4.12 8.09
N ILE A 24 3.99 -4.19 9.42
CA ILE A 24 4.97 -5.03 10.13
C ILE A 24 4.71 -6.51 9.87
N GLU A 25 3.46 -6.94 9.90
CA GLU A 25 3.06 -8.33 9.66
C GLU A 25 3.42 -8.79 8.25
N HIS A 26 3.26 -7.91 7.25
CA HIS A 26 3.56 -8.24 5.86
C HIS A 26 5.07 -8.23 5.60
N TYR A 27 5.73 -7.10 5.85
CA TYR A 27 7.11 -6.89 5.44
C TYR A 27 8.16 -7.41 6.44
N CYS A 28 7.75 -7.76 7.66
CA CYS A 28 8.63 -8.19 8.76
C CYS A 28 9.92 -7.34 8.87
N PRO A 29 9.81 -6.01 9.03
CA PRO A 29 10.96 -5.12 8.99
C PRO A 29 11.92 -5.38 10.16
N THR A 30 13.22 -5.28 9.89
CA THR A 30 14.25 -5.33 10.94
C THR A 30 14.51 -3.92 11.46
N LEU A 31 14.43 -3.76 12.79
CA LEU A 31 14.75 -2.53 13.50
C LEU A 31 16.13 -2.67 14.16
N ALA A 32 17.04 -1.76 13.85
CA ALA A 32 18.33 -1.64 14.55
C ALA A 32 18.46 -0.26 15.16
N GLN A 33 19.19 -0.13 16.27
CA GLN A 33 19.56 1.14 16.85
C GLN A 33 21.07 1.32 16.74
N ASP A 34 21.49 2.46 16.18
CA ASP A 34 22.87 2.89 16.19
C ASP A 34 23.26 3.28 17.63
N ILE A 35 24.32 2.66 18.14
CA ILE A 35 24.77 2.83 19.53
C ILE A 35 25.40 4.21 19.75
N ASP A 36 26.02 4.79 18.71
CA ASP A 36 26.77 6.04 18.80
C ASP A 36 25.85 7.26 18.65
N THR A 37 24.83 7.17 17.79
CA THR A 37 23.90 8.28 17.53
C THR A 37 22.56 8.12 18.27
N GLY A 38 22.21 6.90 18.67
CA GLY A 38 20.90 6.56 19.22
C GLY A 38 19.78 6.52 18.17
N GLU A 39 20.10 6.74 16.89
CA GLU A 39 19.14 6.70 15.77
C GLU A 39 18.70 5.26 15.49
N TYR A 40 17.44 5.11 15.08
CA TYR A 40 16.88 3.83 14.68
C TYR A 40 16.91 3.71 13.16
N SER A 41 17.22 2.54 12.64
CA SER A 41 17.07 2.21 11.23
C SER A 41 16.06 1.09 11.03
N VAL A 42 15.18 1.26 10.06
CA VAL A 42 14.28 0.21 9.58
C VAL A 42 14.83 -0.34 8.27
N THR A 43 14.89 -1.66 8.17
CA THR A 43 15.12 -2.36 6.90
C THR A 43 13.90 -3.21 6.58
N VAL A 44 13.28 -2.95 5.43
CA VAL A 44 12.13 -3.69 4.90
C VAL A 44 12.69 -4.73 3.93
N HIS A 45 12.39 -6.02 4.14
CA HIS A 45 12.91 -7.10 3.30
C HIS A 45 11.80 -7.67 2.43
N GLU A 46 11.64 -7.16 1.21
CA GLU A 46 10.83 -7.83 0.20
C GLU A 46 11.56 -7.84 -1.15
N ASN A 47 11.64 -9.03 -1.77
CA ASN A 47 12.16 -9.24 -3.12
C ASN A 47 13.49 -8.54 -3.46
N GLY A 48 14.39 -8.38 -2.48
CA GLY A 48 15.78 -7.95 -2.70
C GLY A 48 16.06 -6.44 -2.69
N ILE A 49 15.11 -5.60 -2.28
CA ILE A 49 15.37 -4.16 -2.10
C ILE A 49 15.49 -3.86 -0.62
N ILE A 50 16.74 -3.68 -0.17
CA ILE A 50 17.09 -3.15 1.15
C ILE A 50 16.98 -1.63 1.03
N ASP A 51 15.89 -1.05 1.54
CA ASP A 51 15.89 0.38 1.86
C ASP A 51 16.18 0.50 3.37
N THR A 52 17.36 1.02 3.69
CA THR A 52 17.74 1.30 5.08
C THR A 52 17.43 2.75 5.38
N LEU A 53 16.31 2.97 6.04
CA LEU A 53 15.85 4.31 6.38
C LEU A 53 16.22 4.62 7.84
N ARG A 54 16.83 5.79 8.11
CA ARG A 54 17.38 6.19 9.42
C ARG A 54 16.54 7.30 10.05
N TYR A 55 16.09 7.13 11.29
CA TYR A 55 15.21 8.09 11.96
C TYR A 55 15.45 8.21 13.48
N ARG A 56 14.96 9.31 14.08
CA ARG A 56 15.26 9.67 15.49
C ARG A 56 14.55 8.83 16.55
N LYS A 57 13.42 8.18 16.25
CA LYS A 57 12.67 7.30 17.18
C LYS A 57 12.11 6.08 16.46
N GLY A 58 12.18 4.92 17.11
CA GLY A 58 11.80 3.63 16.50
C GLY A 58 10.39 3.56 15.88
N ILE A 59 9.39 4.25 16.45
CA ILE A 59 8.02 4.23 15.90
C ILE A 59 7.80 5.25 14.78
N GLU A 60 8.54 6.36 14.78
CA GLU A 60 8.54 7.33 13.67
C GLU A 60 9.14 6.66 12.42
N CYS A 61 10.06 5.71 12.60
CA CYS A 61 10.66 4.98 11.49
C CYS A 61 9.67 4.18 10.63
N ILE A 62 8.64 3.61 11.25
CA ILE A 62 7.65 2.79 10.54
C ILE A 62 6.72 3.68 9.73
N ASP A 63 6.30 4.82 10.29
CA ASP A 63 5.47 5.79 9.57
C ASP A 63 6.20 6.32 8.34
N GLU A 64 7.47 6.72 8.51
CA GLU A 64 8.27 7.24 7.41
C GLU A 64 8.58 6.16 6.35
N ALA A 65 8.81 4.91 6.76
CA ALA A 65 8.97 3.80 5.81
C ALA A 65 7.69 3.53 5.00
N ILE A 66 6.51 3.61 5.63
CA ILE A 66 5.22 3.52 4.93
C ILE A 66 5.11 4.65 3.91
N GLU A 67 5.42 5.89 4.30
CA GLU A 67 5.35 7.03 3.39
C GLU A 67 6.30 6.88 2.20
N ASP A 68 7.52 6.39 2.42
CA ASP A 68 8.50 6.21 1.36
C ASP A 68 8.08 5.11 0.39
N ILE A 69 7.55 3.99 0.88
CA ILE A 69 6.97 2.96 0.02
C ILE A 69 5.80 3.52 -0.79
N GLN A 70 4.89 4.28 -0.17
CA GLN A 70 3.76 4.91 -0.86
C GLN A 70 4.22 5.87 -1.98
N LYS A 71 5.29 6.64 -1.77
CA LYS A 71 5.86 7.56 -2.79
C LYS A 71 6.44 6.81 -3.99
N MET A 72 6.89 5.56 -3.82
CA MET A 72 7.43 4.74 -4.90
C MET A 72 6.33 4.08 -5.75
N GLN A 73 5.08 4.07 -5.27
CA GLN A 73 4.01 3.37 -5.95
C GLN A 73 3.54 4.12 -7.20
N LYS A 74 3.28 3.32 -8.23
CA LYS A 74 2.55 3.70 -9.43
C LYS A 74 1.23 2.94 -9.43
N ALA A 75 0.33 3.35 -10.33
CA ALA A 75 -0.91 2.63 -10.56
C ALA A 75 -0.98 2.20 -12.03
N PHE A 76 -1.58 1.03 -12.25
CA PHE A 76 -1.80 0.45 -13.57
C PHE A 76 -3.21 -0.11 -13.62
N TRP A 77 -3.89 0.08 -14.75
CA TRP A 77 -5.03 -0.77 -15.06
C TRP A 77 -4.50 -2.05 -15.70
N ILE A 78 -5.11 -3.19 -15.40
CA ILE A 78 -4.69 -4.50 -15.93
C ILE A 78 -5.96 -5.27 -16.31
N GLY A 79 -6.03 -5.76 -17.54
CA GLY A 79 -7.23 -6.43 -18.08
C GLY A 79 -8.31 -5.42 -18.47
N GLU A 80 -8.96 -4.79 -17.50
CA GLU A 80 -9.98 -3.77 -17.69
C GLU A 80 -9.57 -2.42 -17.07
N ASP A 81 -9.97 -1.30 -17.67
CA ASP A 81 -9.69 0.06 -17.17
C ASP A 81 -10.23 0.31 -15.75
N SER A 82 -11.17 -0.51 -15.30
CA SER A 82 -11.81 -0.50 -13.97
C SER A 82 -11.03 -1.28 -12.91
N GLU A 83 -10.07 -2.11 -13.32
CA GLU A 83 -9.24 -2.96 -12.45
C GLU A 83 -7.87 -2.34 -12.28
N ILE A 84 -7.72 -1.57 -11.19
CA ILE A 84 -6.53 -0.77 -10.95
C ILE A 84 -5.76 -1.37 -9.78
N PHE A 85 -4.46 -1.55 -10.02
CA PHE A 85 -3.51 -2.12 -9.10
C PHE A 85 -2.41 -1.12 -8.82
N ALA A 86 -1.91 -1.11 -7.58
CA ALA A 86 -0.76 -0.33 -7.18
C ALA A 86 0.46 -1.22 -6.96
N GLY A 87 1.60 -0.75 -7.44
CA GLY A 87 2.91 -1.41 -7.34
C GLY A 87 4.00 -0.49 -7.91
N ARG A 88 5.27 -0.83 -7.73
CA ARG A 88 6.38 0.00 -8.25
C ARG A 88 6.54 -0.18 -9.76
N THR A 89 6.25 -1.39 -10.23
CA THR A 89 6.35 -1.81 -11.63
C THR A 89 5.21 -2.74 -12.00
N ILE A 90 4.90 -2.85 -13.30
CA ILE A 90 3.91 -3.80 -13.78
C ILE A 90 4.38 -5.24 -13.53
N GLU A 91 5.67 -5.52 -13.71
CA GLU A 91 6.25 -6.84 -13.52
C GLU A 91 6.07 -7.34 -12.08
N GLU A 92 6.30 -6.48 -11.10
CA GLU A 92 6.05 -6.78 -9.67
C GLU A 92 4.59 -7.15 -9.41
N ILE A 93 3.65 -6.36 -9.94
CA ILE A 93 2.21 -6.62 -9.77
C ILE A 93 1.85 -7.98 -10.41
N LEU A 94 2.32 -8.23 -11.63
CA LEU A 94 2.01 -9.46 -12.36
C LEU A 94 2.64 -10.72 -11.74
N ILE A 95 3.82 -10.60 -11.13
CA ILE A 95 4.47 -11.74 -10.46
C ILE A 95 3.73 -12.12 -9.18
N GLU A 96 3.30 -11.14 -8.40
CA GLU A 96 2.73 -11.37 -7.06
C GLU A 96 1.23 -11.67 -7.10
N LEU A 97 0.46 -11.03 -8.00
CA LEU A 97 -1.00 -11.08 -7.96
C LEU A 97 -1.65 -11.96 -9.03
N PHE A 98 -0.90 -12.36 -10.06
CA PHE A 98 -1.43 -13.11 -11.19
C PHE A 98 -0.73 -14.45 -11.35
N SER A 99 -1.44 -15.45 -11.86
CA SER A 99 -0.82 -16.71 -12.24
C SER A 99 0.11 -16.54 -13.44
N GLU A 100 1.07 -17.45 -13.59
CA GLU A 100 2.00 -17.44 -14.73
C GLU A 100 1.27 -17.39 -16.09
N LYS A 101 0.15 -18.12 -16.20
CA LYS A 101 -0.68 -18.14 -17.41
C LYS A 101 -1.32 -16.77 -17.69
N GLU A 102 -1.93 -16.16 -16.68
CA GLU A 102 -2.56 -14.83 -16.82
C GLU A 102 -1.52 -13.77 -17.17
N ARG A 103 -0.36 -13.80 -16.51
CA ARG A 103 0.76 -12.92 -16.82
C ARG A 103 1.20 -13.03 -18.29
N GLU A 104 1.34 -14.25 -18.81
CA GLU A 104 1.68 -14.46 -20.22
C GLU A 104 0.64 -13.88 -21.18
N GLU A 105 -0.65 -14.04 -20.87
CA GLU A 105 -1.76 -13.50 -21.67
C GLU A 105 -1.77 -11.97 -21.64
N ILE A 106 -1.70 -11.36 -20.45
CA ILE A 106 -1.68 -9.90 -20.26
C ILE A 106 -0.50 -9.26 -21.01
N LEU A 107 0.70 -9.83 -20.88
CA LEU A 107 1.90 -9.31 -21.54
C LEU A 107 1.84 -9.46 -23.06
N LYS A 108 1.26 -10.56 -23.56
CA LYS A 108 1.13 -10.83 -25.00
C LYS A 108 0.10 -9.92 -25.66
N GLU A 109 -1.02 -9.67 -24.98
CA GLU A 109 -2.13 -8.87 -25.49
C GLU A 109 -1.94 -7.37 -25.22
N GLY A 110 -1.05 -7.01 -24.29
CA GLY A 110 -0.80 -5.61 -23.93
C GLY A 110 -1.95 -5.01 -23.12
N CYS A 111 -2.66 -5.82 -22.35
CA CYS A 111 -3.83 -5.41 -21.56
C CYS A 111 -3.42 -4.74 -20.24
N TYR A 112 -2.59 -3.69 -20.31
CA TYR A 112 -2.24 -2.88 -19.15
C TYR A 112 -1.67 -1.52 -19.58
N GLU A 113 -1.96 -0.45 -18.83
CA GLU A 113 -1.24 0.82 -18.94
C GLU A 113 -1.17 1.56 -17.58
N PRO A 114 -0.18 2.46 -17.41
CA PRO A 114 -0.13 3.34 -16.24
C PRO A 114 -1.37 4.24 -16.14
N VAL A 115 -1.83 4.49 -14.91
CA VAL A 115 -2.95 5.38 -14.62
C VAL A 115 -2.46 6.66 -13.96
N ASP A 116 -3.08 7.78 -14.30
CA ASP A 116 -2.83 9.06 -13.65
C ASP A 116 -3.27 9.01 -12.17
N LEU A 117 -2.37 9.31 -11.24
CA LEU A 117 -2.66 9.28 -9.80
C LEU A 117 -3.72 10.31 -9.37
N SER A 118 -3.97 11.34 -10.19
CA SER A 118 -5.02 12.34 -9.99
C SER A 118 -6.39 11.89 -10.48
N LEU A 119 -6.49 10.73 -11.16
CA LEU A 119 -7.76 10.18 -11.60
C LEU A 119 -8.69 9.94 -10.40
N GLU A 120 -9.86 10.55 -10.44
CA GLU A 120 -10.93 10.33 -9.47
C GLU A 120 -11.74 9.08 -9.84
N MET A 121 -12.08 8.30 -8.81
CA MET A 121 -12.91 7.12 -8.94
C MET A 121 -13.89 7.00 -7.78
N THR A 122 -15.02 6.36 -8.05
CA THR A 122 -15.98 6.00 -7.01
C THR A 122 -15.60 4.63 -6.47
N VAL A 123 -15.15 4.60 -5.22
CA VAL A 123 -14.86 3.35 -4.50
C VAL A 123 -15.95 3.08 -3.47
N THR A 124 -16.28 1.81 -3.30
CA THR A 124 -17.16 1.36 -2.22
C THR A 124 -16.28 0.99 -1.03
N ASP A 125 -16.57 1.52 0.14
CA ASP A 125 -15.92 1.10 1.38
C ASP A 125 -16.42 -0.30 1.76
N ASP A 126 -15.51 -1.28 1.82
CA ASP A 126 -15.87 -2.70 2.02
C ASP A 126 -16.55 -2.97 3.37
N GLU A 127 -16.27 -2.16 4.39
CA GLU A 127 -16.82 -2.35 5.74
C GLU A 127 -18.23 -1.74 5.87
N THR A 128 -18.46 -0.60 5.25
CA THR A 128 -19.69 0.18 5.41
C THR A 128 -20.63 0.12 4.20
N GLY A 129 -20.14 -0.32 3.04
CA GLY A 129 -20.84 -0.28 1.76
C GLY A 129 -21.08 1.14 1.21
N ILE A 130 -20.49 2.16 1.83
CA ILE A 130 -20.68 3.55 1.44
C ILE A 130 -19.76 3.89 0.28
N LYS A 131 -20.32 4.48 -0.78
CA LYS A 131 -19.55 4.97 -1.92
C LYS A 131 -18.88 6.31 -1.57
N LYS A 132 -17.58 6.40 -1.76
CA LYS A 132 -16.80 7.65 -1.68
C LYS A 132 -16.10 7.92 -3.00
N VAL A 133 -15.95 9.20 -3.34
CA VAL A 133 -15.08 9.62 -4.44
C VAL A 133 -13.70 9.84 -3.85
N ALA A 134 -12.68 9.24 -4.46
CA ALA A 134 -11.29 9.40 -4.06
C ALA A 134 -10.40 9.36 -5.31
N THR A 135 -9.27 10.04 -5.25
CA THR A 135 -8.21 9.91 -6.26
C THR A 135 -7.39 8.64 -6.01
N ILE A 136 -6.77 8.09 -7.05
CA ILE A 136 -5.82 6.98 -6.90
C ILE A 136 -4.72 7.32 -5.89
N SER A 137 -4.23 8.56 -5.90
CA SER A 137 -3.21 9.02 -4.95
C SER A 137 -3.67 8.93 -3.49
N GLU A 138 -4.95 9.19 -3.22
CA GLU A 138 -5.53 9.06 -1.88
C GLU A 138 -5.67 7.58 -1.49
N LEU A 139 -6.07 6.72 -2.42
CA LEU A 139 -6.18 5.28 -2.18
C LEU A 139 -4.82 4.63 -1.92
N ILE A 140 -3.76 5.05 -2.64
CA ILE A 140 -2.38 4.62 -2.36
C ILE A 140 -1.95 5.06 -0.96
N LYS A 141 -2.30 6.28 -0.53
CA LYS A 141 -2.02 6.76 0.85
C LYS A 141 -2.79 6.00 1.93
N GLU A 142 -3.94 5.43 1.58
CA GLU A 142 -4.71 4.57 2.49
C GLU A 142 -4.07 3.18 2.63
N THR A 143 -3.39 2.69 1.58
CA THR A 143 -2.72 1.38 1.51
C THR A 143 -1.31 1.42 2.09
N VAL A 144 -0.92 0.34 2.77
CA VAL A 144 0.41 0.22 3.42
C VAL A 144 1.16 -1.04 3.01
N VAL A 145 0.61 -1.83 2.09
CA VAL A 145 1.19 -3.07 1.59
C VAL A 145 0.99 -3.10 0.08
N PHE A 146 2.02 -3.50 -0.65
CA PHE A 146 2.09 -3.50 -2.11
C PHE A 146 2.90 -4.72 -2.60
N PRO A 147 2.62 -5.22 -3.81
CA PRO A 147 1.55 -4.77 -4.71
C PRO A 147 0.15 -5.14 -4.18
N GLN A 148 -0.85 -4.32 -4.50
CA GLN A 148 -2.23 -4.58 -4.05
C GLN A 148 -3.25 -4.06 -5.07
N PRO A 149 -4.41 -4.74 -5.25
CA PRO A 149 -5.56 -4.12 -5.90
C PRO A 149 -6.01 -2.86 -5.14
N ILE A 150 -6.33 -1.82 -5.91
CA ILE A 150 -6.89 -0.55 -5.44
C ILE A 150 -8.39 -0.51 -5.71
N THR A 151 -8.80 -0.95 -6.90
CA THR A 151 -10.19 -1.18 -7.26
C THR A 151 -10.24 -2.39 -8.18
N THR A 152 -11.21 -3.26 -7.96
CA THR A 152 -11.54 -4.35 -8.88
C THR A 152 -13.04 -4.24 -9.21
N ALA A 153 -13.40 -4.52 -10.46
CA ALA A 153 -14.76 -4.35 -10.96
C ALA A 153 -15.79 -5.31 -10.32
N TYR A 154 -15.33 -6.24 -9.47
CA TYR A 154 -16.15 -7.21 -8.77
C TYR A 154 -16.82 -6.60 -7.51
N ASN A 155 -17.75 -5.67 -7.74
CA ASN A 155 -18.78 -5.27 -6.76
C ASN A 155 -20.16 -5.72 -7.24
#